data_AF-A0A9D8PYM8-F1
#
_entry.id   AF-A0A9D8PYM8-F1
#
_cell.length_a   1.000
_cell.length_b   1.000
_cell.length_c   1.000
_cell.angle_alpha   90.00
_cell.angle_beta   90.00
_cell.angle_gamma   90.00
#
_symmetry.space_group_name_H-M   'P 1'
#
loop_
_entity.id
_entity.type
_entity.pdbx_description
1 polymer ?
#
loop_
_entity_poly.entity_id
_entity_poly.type
_entity_poly.pdbx_seq_one_letter_code
_entity_poly.pdbx_strand_id
1 'polypeptide(L)' 'MSETKTRKVHTPEFKAKVGLEAVRGVKTINEIGQEYGVHPVQVGQWKKAIQDQAKTLFEGKR' A
#
# COMPACT_ATOMS: atom_id res chain seq x y z
N MET A 1 -28.01 1.04 1.28
CA MET A 1 -27.32 0.18 2.25
C MET A 1 -25.83 0.34 2.02
N SER A 2 -25.13 1.09 2.86
CA SER A 2 -23.68 1.26 2.75
C SER A 2 -23.08 0.45 3.88
N GLU A 3 -22.73 -0.81 3.61
CA GLU A 3 -22.02 -1.65 4.57
C GLU A 3 -20.76 -0.90 5.01
N THR A 4 -20.77 -0.50 6.28
CA THR A 4 -19.59 0.00 6.96
C THR A 4 -18.66 -1.20 7.10
N LYS A 5 -17.88 -1.47 6.03
CA LYS A 5 -16.81 -2.46 6.03
C LYS A 5 -15.91 -2.09 7.19
N THR A 6 -16.03 -2.87 8.27
CA THR A 6 -15.19 -2.86 9.44
C THR A 6 -13.76 -2.67 8.95
N ARG A 7 -13.15 -1.52 9.24
CA ARG A 7 -11.79 -1.21 8.80
C ARG A 7 -10.90 -2.30 9.36
N LYS A 8 -10.55 -3.33 8.56
CA LYS A 8 -9.49 -4.26 8.92
C LYS A 8 -8.26 -3.40 9.14
N VAL A 9 -7.86 -3.25 10.40
CA VAL A 9 -6.71 -2.45 10.77
C VAL A 9 -5.49 -3.25 10.36
N HIS A 10 -5.03 -3.05 9.13
CA HIS A 10 -3.78 -3.63 8.67
C HIS A 10 -2.63 -3.00 9.45
N THR A 11 -1.74 -3.84 9.98
CA THR A 11 -0.55 -3.37 10.69
C THR A 11 0.31 -2.51 9.75
N PRO A 12 1.05 -1.53 10.29
CA PRO A 12 1.96 -0.70 9.49
C PRO A 12 2.94 -1.54 8.66
N GLU A 13 3.45 -2.63 9.24
CA GLU A 13 4.34 -3.59 8.58
C GLU A 13 3.68 -4.28 7.39
N PHE A 14 2.41 -4.69 7.52
CA PHE A 14 1.67 -5.32 6.44
C PHE A 14 1.43 -4.35 5.28
N LYS A 15 1.05 -3.09 5.59
CA LYS A 15 0.90 -2.04 4.58
C LYS A 15 2.21 -1.75 3.86
N ALA A 16 3.31 -1.70 4.60
CA ALA A 16 4.64 -1.48 4.05
C ALA A 16 5.06 -2.66 3.15
N LYS A 17 4.84 -3.91 3.57
CA LYS A 17 5.16 -5.10 2.77
C LYS A 17 4.37 -5.12 1.46
N VAL A 18 3.06 -4.97 1.53
CA VAL A 18 2.16 -4.98 0.36
C VAL A 18 2.45 -3.80 -0.57
N GLY A 19 2.64 -2.61 0.00
CA GLY A 19 2.99 -1.43 -0.78
C GLY A 19 4.37 -1.54 -1.43
N LEU A 20 5.37 -2.11 -0.75
CA LEU A 20 6.70 -2.37 -1.31
C LEU A 20 6.64 -3.39 -2.45
N GLU A 21 5.84 -4.45 -2.32
CA GLU A 21 5.60 -5.41 -3.40
C GLU A 21 5.00 -4.70 -4.63
N ALA A 22 4.06 -3.78 -4.41
CA ALA A 22 3.46 -2.96 -5.46
C ALA A 22 4.42 -1.90 -6.06
N VAL A 23 5.42 -1.45 -5.30
CA VAL A 23 6.52 -0.61 -5.79
C VAL A 23 7.51 -1.43 -6.61
N ARG A 24 7.84 -2.66 -6.17
CA ARG A 24 8.75 -3.58 -6.86
C ARG A 24 8.23 -4.00 -8.24
N GLY A 25 6.91 -4.01 -8.44
CA GLY A 25 6.29 -4.25 -9.75
C GLY A 25 6.36 -5.71 -10.23
N VAL A 26 6.69 -6.64 -9.33
CA VAL A 26 6.75 -8.10 -9.62
C VAL A 26 5.35 -8.68 -9.87
N LYS A 27 4.33 -8.12 -9.20
CA LYS A 27 2.92 -8.49 -9.34
C LYS A 27 2.09 -7.23 -9.56
N THR A 28 0.99 -7.34 -10.30
CA THR A 28 0.09 -6.22 -10.50
C THR A 28 -0.65 -5.88 -9.20
N ILE A 29 -1.13 -4.63 -9.07
CA ILE A 29 -1.90 -4.17 -7.91
C ILE A 29 -3.13 -5.07 -7.65
N ASN A 30 -3.73 -5.59 -8.72
CA ASN A 30 -4.86 -6.50 -8.64
C ASN A 30 -4.45 -7.87 -8.09
N GLU A 31 -3.37 -8.46 -8.58
CA GLU A 31 -2.86 -9.75 -8.08
C GLU A 31 -2.41 -9.65 -6.62
N ILE A 32 -1.70 -8.58 -6.25
CA ILE A 32 -1.31 -8.33 -4.86
C ILE A 32 -2.56 -8.16 -4.00
N GLY A 33 -3.57 -7.44 -4.48
CA GLY A 33 -4.84 -7.31 -3.78
C GLY A 33 -5.53 -8.66 -3.55
N GLN A 34 -5.54 -9.53 -4.56
CA GLN A 34 -6.11 -10.87 -4.45
C GLN A 34 -5.29 -11.79 -3.53
N GLU A 35 -3.98 -11.78 -3.64
CA GLU A 35 -3.07 -12.62 -2.84
C GLU A 35 -3.11 -12.27 -1.35
N TYR A 36 -3.10 -10.97 -1.04
CA TYR A 36 -3.09 -10.48 0.34
C TYR A 36 -4.49 -10.20 0.90
N GLY A 37 -5.55 -10.40 0.09
CA GLY A 37 -6.94 -10.11 0.47
C GLY A 37 -7.20 -8.62 0.73
N VAL A 38 -6.46 -7.75 0.03
CA VAL A 38 -6.53 -6.29 0.13
C VAL A 38 -7.21 -5.72 -1.11
N HIS A 39 -7.97 -4.64 -0.96
CA HIS A 39 -8.57 -4.00 -2.12
C HIS A 39 -7.48 -3.35 -3.00
N PRO A 40 -7.49 -3.51 -4.34
CA PRO A 40 -6.44 -2.95 -5.21
C PRO A 40 -6.27 -1.43 -5.05
N VAL A 41 -7.36 -0.70 -4.78
CA VAL A 41 -7.30 0.73 -4.45
C VAL A 41 -6.44 1.02 -3.20
N GLN A 42 -6.52 0.19 -2.15
CA GLN A 42 -5.71 0.35 -0.94
C GLN A 42 -4.24 0.04 -1.22
N VAL A 43 -3.96 -0.99 -2.03
CA VAL A 43 -2.59 -1.31 -2.47
C VAL A 43 -1.98 -0.13 -3.25
N GLY A 44 -2.75 0.49 -4.14
CA GLY A 44 -2.34 1.70 -4.86
C GLY A 44 -2.09 2.90 -3.92
N GLN A 45 -2.92 3.08 -2.90
CA GLN A 45 -2.71 4.11 -1.87
C GLN A 45 -1.41 3.87 -1.09
N TRP A 46 -1.12 2.64 -0.67
CA TRP A 46 0.11 2.32 0.06
C TRP A 46 1.36 2.46 -0.80
N LYS A 47 1.29 2.06 -2.07
CA LYS A 47 2.35 2.31 -3.05
C LYS A 47 2.68 3.81 -3.13
N LYS A 48 1.66 4.65 -3.27
CA LYS A 48 1.85 6.11 -3.34
C LYS A 48 2.41 6.67 -2.04
N ALA A 49 1.87 6.25 -0.89
CA ALA A 49 2.38 6.67 0.42
C ALA A 49 3.86 6.31 0.62
N ILE A 50 4.30 5.13 0.18
CA ILE A 50 5.71 4.72 0.22
C ILE A 50 6.56 5.61 -0.69
N GLN A 51 6.09 5.92 -1.90
CA GLN A 51 6.82 6.81 -2.81
C GLN A 51 6.94 8.23 -2.27
N ASP A 52 5.86 8.80 -1.72
CA ASP A 52 5.88 10.13 -1.11
C ASP A 52 6.78 10.15 0.13
N GLN A 53 6.70 9.14 1.00
CA GLN A 53 7.59 9.04 2.16
C GLN A 53 9.05 8.82 1.73
N ALA A 54 9.30 8.01 0.70
CA ALA A 54 10.64 7.84 0.15
C ALA A 54 11.21 9.16 -0.39
N LYS A 55 10.41 9.98 -1.08
CA LYS A 55 10.84 11.33 -1.50
C LYS A 55 11.28 12.16 -0.30
N THR A 56 10.48 12.22 0.77
CA THR A 56 10.84 12.98 1.98
C THR A 56 12.11 12.48 2.68
N LEU A 57 12.48 11.20 2.52
CA LEU A 57 13.75 10.66 3.05
C LEU A 57 14.97 11.18 2.27
N PHE A 58 14.82 11.45 0.97
CA PHE A 58 15.88 11.97 0.10
C PHE A 58 15.79 13.49 -0.15
N GLU A 59 14.68 14.11 0.22
CA GLU A 59 14.48 15.56 0.32
C GLU A 59 15.28 16.04 1.53
N GLY A 60 16.61 15.97 1.38
CA GLY A 60 17.56 16.24 2.43
C GLY A 60 17.24 17.59 3.07
N LYS A 61 17.06 17.56 4.39
CA LYS A 61 17.05 18.75 5.23
C LYS A 61 18.39 19.46 5.03
N ARG A 62 18.43 20.39 4.09
CA ARG A 62 19.44 21.44 3.95
C ARG A 62 18.81 22.75 4.35
#